data_AF-A0A7C3CLK9-F1
#
_entry.id   AF-A0A7C3CLK9-F1
#
_cell.length_a   1.000
_cell.length_b   1.000
_cell.length_c   1.000
_cell.angle_alpha   90.00
_cell.angle_beta   90.00
_cell.angle_gamma   90.00
#
_symmetry.space_group_name_H-M   'P 1'
#
loop_
_entity.id
_entity.type
_entity.pdbx_description
1 polymer ?
#
loop_
_entity_poly.entity_id
_entity_poly.type
_entity_poly.pdbx_seq_one_letter_code
_entity_poly.pdbx_strand_id
1 'polypeptide(L)'
;MMVSAELAAAQTELMRRRKAQQSPPAPRPHTTWLSAASLTGLSEADNPTITQLPQHLAIAPDLAMAILRQAHSAPARIWHLLRLLDQNGRGWVEIAQARQQFCGTDSALRCIGWRQLRNILRAGNGIFWQRDQTRVWLKSRVKVAQCLGVQRFSLPLVDLPIAKFTTGIGNYRAALYATFHAGRDNRPIARPT
;
A
#
# COMPACT_ATOMS: atom_id res chain seq x y z
N MET A 1 45.52 14.34 -26.16
CA MET A 1 44.60 14.26 -25.00
C MET A 1 43.46 15.27 -25.18
N MET A 2 42.45 14.97 -26.01
CA MET A 2 41.30 15.87 -26.27
C MET A 2 39.93 15.15 -26.31
N VAL A 3 39.83 13.90 -25.84
CA VAL A 3 38.61 13.08 -25.99
C VAL A 3 37.68 13.13 -24.76
N SER A 4 38.17 13.58 -23.60
CA SER A 4 37.39 13.53 -22.34
C SER A 4 36.38 14.68 -22.17
N ALA A 5 36.59 15.84 -22.79
CA ALA A 5 35.69 16.98 -22.66
C ALA A 5 34.40 16.81 -23.49
N GLU A 6 34.50 16.22 -24.68
CA GLU A 6 33.35 15.96 -25.56
C GLU A 6 32.39 14.91 -24.98
N LEU A 7 32.93 13.90 -24.29
CA LEU A 7 32.12 12.89 -23.59
C LEU A 7 31.29 13.48 -22.44
N ALA A 8 31.85 14.42 -21.68
CA ALA A 8 31.12 15.09 -20.60
C ALA A 8 30.03 16.03 -21.13
N ALA A 9 30.30 16.74 -22.24
CA ALA A 9 29.30 17.57 -22.92
C ALA A 9 28.15 16.72 -23.51
N ALA A 10 28.48 15.58 -24.12
CA ALA A 10 27.49 14.65 -24.67
C ALA A 10 26.59 14.04 -23.58
N GLN A 11 27.15 13.69 -22.42
CA GLN A 11 26.38 13.16 -21.28
C GLN A 11 25.45 14.22 -20.67
N THR A 12 25.90 15.49 -20.62
CA THR A 12 25.11 16.61 -20.10
C THR A 12 23.91 16.93 -21.02
N GLU A 13 24.13 16.87 -22.33
CA GLU A 13 23.07 17.07 -23.34
C GLU A 13 22.04 15.91 -23.31
N LEU A 14 22.49 14.67 -23.10
CA LEU A 14 21.60 13.51 -22.95
C LEU A 14 20.71 13.61 -21.70
N MET A 15 21.24 14.11 -20.58
CA MET A 15 20.44 14.34 -19.36
C MET A 15 19.43 15.48 -19.55
N ARG A 16 19.78 16.54 -20.31
CA ARG A 16 18.87 17.66 -20.60
C ARG A 16 17.70 17.21 -21.49
N ARG A 17 17.95 16.40 -22.52
CA ARG A 17 16.90 15.83 -23.39
C ARG A 17 15.96 14.89 -22.64
N ARG A 18 16.49 14.08 -21.72
CA ARG A 18 15.67 13.15 -20.90
C ARG A 18 14.73 13.90 -19.94
N LYS A 19 15.16 15.06 -19.44
CA LYS A 19 14.34 15.94 -18.60
C LYS A 19 13.28 16.71 -19.41
N ALA A 20 13.55 17.01 -20.68
CA ALA A 20 12.60 17.65 -21.60
C ALA A 20 11.52 16.68 -22.15
N GLN A 21 11.83 15.39 -22.27
CA GLN A 21 10.87 14.35 -22.72
C GLN A 21 9.96 13.81 -21.60
N GLN A 22 10.15 14.22 -20.35
CA GLN A 22 9.21 13.92 -19.25
C GLN A 22 8.14 15.00 -19.14
N SER A 23 7.34 15.17 -20.21
CA SER A 23 6.01 15.77 -20.06
C SER A 23 5.06 14.72 -19.46
N PRO A 24 4.24 15.07 -18.46
CA PRO A 24 3.27 14.15 -17.89
C PRO A 24 2.24 13.75 -18.97
N PRO A 25 1.89 12.47 -19.13
CA PRO A 25 0.80 12.10 -20.01
C PRO A 25 -0.50 12.72 -19.48
N ALA A 26 -1.25 13.36 -20.38
CA ALA A 26 -2.58 13.88 -20.10
C ALA A 26 -3.45 12.81 -19.40
N PRO A 27 -4.28 13.20 -18.41
CA PRO A 27 -5.17 12.26 -17.75
C PRO A 27 -6.14 11.68 -18.78
N ARG A 28 -6.05 10.37 -19.00
CA ARG A 28 -7.06 9.64 -19.78
C ARG A 28 -8.36 9.57 -18.96
N PRO A 29 -9.52 9.87 -19.55
CA PRO A 29 -10.79 9.64 -18.87
C PRO A 29 -10.94 8.14 -18.66
N HIS A 30 -10.91 7.69 -17.41
CA HIS A 30 -11.28 6.33 -17.08
C HIS A 30 -12.80 6.24 -17.12
N THR A 31 -13.27 5.30 -17.95
CA THR A 31 -14.66 4.91 -18.12
C THR A 31 -15.37 4.76 -16.77
N THR A 32 -16.36 5.61 -16.61
CA THR A 32 -17.39 5.63 -15.56
C THR A 32 -18.08 4.27 -15.45
N TRP A 33 -17.97 3.65 -14.28
CA TRP A 33 -19.00 2.79 -13.71
C TRP A 33 -19.10 3.12 -12.23
N LEU A 34 -19.93 4.10 -11.91
CA LEU A 34 -20.69 4.22 -10.66
C LEU A 34 -21.72 5.34 -10.85
N SER A 35 -22.95 4.96 -10.52
CA SER A 35 -24.21 5.65 -10.80
C SER A 35 -24.28 7.05 -10.23
N ALA A 36 -24.89 7.95 -11.00
CA ALA A 36 -25.34 9.26 -10.55
C ALA A 36 -26.44 9.11 -9.50
N ALA A 37 -26.14 9.49 -8.26
CA ALA A 37 -27.15 9.95 -7.32
C ALA A 37 -26.50 10.94 -6.35
N SER A 38 -27.00 12.19 -6.41
CA SER A 38 -26.98 13.19 -5.35
C SER A 38 -25.69 13.99 -5.14
N LEU A 39 -25.54 15.05 -5.94
CA LEU A 39 -24.81 16.26 -5.57
C LEU A 39 -25.79 17.29 -4.98
N THR A 40 -25.85 17.41 -3.66
CA THR A 40 -26.30 18.64 -2.99
C THR A 40 -25.62 18.75 -1.64
N GLY A 41 -24.82 19.81 -1.44
CA GLY A 41 -24.29 20.19 -0.13
C GLY A 41 -22.80 20.55 -0.14
N LEU A 42 -22.48 21.79 -0.52
CA LEU A 42 -21.25 22.44 -0.09
C LEU A 42 -21.43 22.83 1.39
N SER A 43 -20.66 22.23 2.30
CA SER A 43 -20.46 22.79 3.65
C SER A 43 -19.10 22.40 4.21
N GLU A 44 -18.38 23.42 4.64
CA GLU A 44 -17.14 23.41 5.41
C GLU A 44 -17.25 22.56 6.69
N ALA A 45 -16.14 21.93 7.09
CA ALA A 45 -15.88 21.26 8.38
C ALA A 45 -16.34 19.79 8.58
N ASP A 46 -16.10 18.91 7.61
CA ASP A 46 -16.17 17.46 7.86
C ASP A 46 -14.82 16.91 8.33
N ASN A 47 -14.64 16.91 9.65
CA ASN A 47 -13.83 15.88 10.31
C ASN A 47 -14.44 14.53 9.92
N PRO A 48 -13.74 13.62 9.22
CA PRO A 48 -14.35 12.37 8.78
C PRO A 48 -14.65 11.51 10.00
N THR A 49 -15.89 11.60 10.46
CA THR A 49 -16.50 10.59 11.31
C THR A 49 -16.35 9.26 10.56
N ILE A 50 -15.83 8.27 11.26
CA ILE A 50 -15.52 6.93 10.75
C ILE A 50 -16.84 6.22 10.41
N THR A 51 -17.53 6.63 9.36
CA THR A 51 -18.80 6.03 8.94
C THR A 51 -18.46 4.76 8.17
N GLN A 52 -18.38 3.66 8.91
CA GLN A 52 -18.21 2.27 8.45
C GLN A 52 -16.93 1.96 7.66
N LEU A 53 -15.86 1.61 8.38
CA LEU A 53 -14.69 0.97 7.77
C LEU A 53 -15.08 -0.41 7.20
N PRO A 54 -14.59 -0.77 6.00
CA PRO A 54 -14.82 -2.11 5.44
C PRO A 54 -14.37 -3.18 6.44
N GLN A 55 -15.16 -4.20 6.73
CA GLN A 55 -14.79 -5.21 7.72
C GLN A 55 -13.65 -6.14 7.25
N HIS A 56 -13.43 -6.22 5.93
CA HIS A 56 -12.55 -7.17 5.27
C HIS A 56 -11.57 -6.47 4.31
N LEU A 57 -10.38 -7.06 4.12
CA LEU A 57 -9.35 -6.58 3.20
C LEU A 57 -8.84 -7.71 2.30
N ALA A 58 -8.93 -7.48 0.99
CA ALA A 58 -8.43 -8.41 -0.02
C ALA A 58 -6.90 -8.43 -0.11
N ILE A 59 -6.30 -9.59 0.17
CA ILE A 59 -4.85 -9.82 0.12
C ILE A 59 -4.51 -10.80 -1.01
N ALA A 60 -3.45 -10.48 -1.76
CA ALA A 60 -2.89 -11.41 -2.75
C ALA A 60 -1.98 -12.44 -2.05
N PRO A 61 -2.21 -13.75 -2.22
CA PRO A 61 -1.37 -14.80 -1.64
C PRO A 61 0.12 -14.70 -1.98
N ASP A 62 0.46 -14.38 -3.24
CA ASP A 62 1.86 -14.22 -3.65
C ASP A 62 2.55 -13.05 -2.91
N LEU A 63 1.80 -11.97 -2.67
CA LEU A 63 2.28 -10.84 -1.89
C LEU A 63 2.46 -11.20 -0.41
N ALA A 64 1.50 -11.94 0.17
CA ALA A 64 1.56 -12.42 1.54
C ALA A 64 2.83 -13.25 1.78
N MET A 65 3.14 -14.16 0.86
CA MET A 65 4.36 -14.96 0.93
C MET A 65 5.63 -14.12 0.79
N ALA A 66 5.67 -13.15 -0.11
CA ALA A 66 6.83 -12.27 -0.25
C ALA A 66 7.08 -11.44 1.02
N ILE A 67 6.01 -10.92 1.63
CA ILE A 67 6.07 -10.21 2.93
C ILE A 67 6.65 -11.10 4.03
N LEU A 68 6.21 -12.36 4.11
CA LEU A 68 6.68 -13.32 5.12
C LEU A 68 8.15 -13.67 4.91
N ARG A 69 8.55 -13.97 3.67
CA ARG A 69 9.94 -14.37 3.33
C ARG A 69 10.97 -13.28 3.61
N GLN A 70 10.58 -12.02 3.45
CA GLN A 70 11.46 -10.86 3.69
C GLN A 70 11.29 -10.24 5.08
N ALA A 71 10.55 -10.90 5.98
CA ALA A 71 10.30 -10.42 7.34
C ALA A 71 9.69 -9.00 7.43
N HIS A 72 8.94 -8.57 6.41
CA HIS A 72 8.34 -7.25 6.33
C HIS A 72 6.90 -7.17 6.89
N SER A 73 6.53 -8.10 7.78
CA SER A 73 5.15 -8.22 8.26
C SER A 73 4.66 -6.98 9.01
N ALA A 74 5.49 -6.37 9.87
CA ALA A 74 5.06 -5.19 10.64
C ALA A 74 4.79 -3.96 9.73
N PRO A 75 5.70 -3.58 8.81
CA PRO A 75 5.40 -2.57 7.80
C PRO A 75 4.21 -2.90 6.90
N ALA A 76 4.10 -4.14 6.43
CA ALA A 76 2.99 -4.56 5.57
C ALA A 76 1.64 -4.43 6.27
N ARG A 77 1.55 -4.79 7.56
CA ARG A 77 0.34 -4.63 8.36
C ARG A 77 -0.13 -3.18 8.39
N ILE A 78 0.80 -2.25 8.65
CA ILE A 78 0.49 -0.82 8.66
C ILE A 78 0.13 -0.31 7.26
N TRP A 79 0.78 -0.81 6.20
CA TRP A 79 0.42 -0.44 4.83
C TRP A 79 -1.03 -0.82 4.49
N HIS A 80 -1.48 -2.01 4.87
CA HIS A 80 -2.86 -2.44 4.68
C HIS A 80 -3.86 -1.55 5.42
N LEU A 81 -3.56 -1.24 6.69
CA LEU A 81 -4.40 -0.36 7.50
C LEU A 81 -4.41 1.09 7.00
N LEU A 82 -3.28 1.60 6.49
CA LEU A 82 -3.24 2.93 5.87
C LEU A 82 -4.08 2.99 4.60
N ARG A 83 -4.07 1.93 3.78
CA ARG A 83 -4.92 1.85 2.58
C ARG A 83 -6.41 1.81 2.93
N LEU A 84 -6.76 1.29 4.09
CA LEU A 84 -8.13 1.33 4.59
C LEU A 84 -8.56 2.75 4.98
N LEU A 85 -7.65 3.55 5.55
CA LEU A 85 -7.91 4.96 5.87
C LEU A 85 -8.06 5.84 4.62
N ASP A 86 -7.41 5.46 3.52
CA ASP A 86 -7.51 6.15 2.23
C ASP A 86 -8.74 5.69 1.42
N GLN A 87 -9.93 5.91 1.97
CA GLN A 87 -11.20 5.52 1.31
C GLN A 87 -11.41 6.22 -0.03
N ASN A 88 -10.90 7.45 -0.16
CA ASN A 88 -11.01 8.26 -1.37
C ASN A 88 -9.94 7.91 -2.43
N GLY A 89 -9.06 6.95 -2.15
CA GLY A 89 -8.03 6.49 -3.10
C GLY A 89 -7.01 7.56 -3.50
N ARG A 90 -6.74 8.54 -2.62
CA ARG A 90 -5.82 9.66 -2.86
C ARG A 90 -4.37 9.20 -2.99
N GLY A 91 -4.05 8.01 -2.49
CA GLY A 91 -2.72 7.45 -2.45
C GLY A 91 -1.84 8.03 -1.34
N TRP A 92 -2.41 8.76 -0.38
CA TRP A 92 -1.68 9.30 0.76
C TRP A 92 -2.56 9.48 2.00
N VAL A 93 -1.92 9.43 3.17
CA VAL A 93 -2.57 9.60 4.49
C VAL A 93 -1.72 10.51 5.36
N GLU A 94 -2.35 11.36 6.17
CA GLU A 94 -1.63 12.21 7.12
C GLU A 94 -1.12 11.41 8.31
N ILE A 95 0.10 11.73 8.76
CA ILE A 95 0.71 11.05 9.91
C ILE A 95 -0.07 11.31 11.19
N ALA A 96 -0.65 12.51 11.35
CA ALA A 96 -1.51 12.84 12.47
C ALA A 96 -2.77 11.96 12.50
N GLN A 97 -3.43 11.80 11.35
CA GLN A 97 -4.58 10.91 11.19
C GLN A 97 -4.20 9.45 11.50
N ALA A 98 -3.11 8.95 10.92
CA ALA A 98 -2.62 7.59 11.18
C ALA A 98 -2.27 7.37 12.66
N ARG A 99 -1.69 8.37 13.34
CA ARG A 99 -1.42 8.33 14.78
C ARG A 99 -2.71 8.23 15.58
N GLN A 100 -3.69 9.08 15.29
CA GLN A 100 -4.97 9.06 15.99
C GLN A 100 -5.65 7.69 15.86
N GLN A 101 -5.65 7.13 14.64
CA GLN A 101 -6.33 5.87 14.35
C GLN A 101 -5.58 4.63 14.88
N PHE A 102 -4.25 4.58 14.81
CA PHE A 102 -3.53 3.36 15.21
C PHE A 102 -3.08 3.36 16.68
N CYS A 103 -3.00 4.54 17.30
CA CYS A 103 -2.51 4.71 18.66
C CYS A 103 -3.55 5.24 19.65
N GLY A 104 -4.65 5.83 19.19
CA GLY A 104 -5.71 6.35 20.05
C GLY A 104 -6.39 5.25 20.86
N THR A 105 -6.68 5.49 22.13
CA THR A 105 -7.26 4.51 23.05
C THR A 105 -8.63 4.01 22.57
N ASP A 106 -9.45 4.91 22.03
CA ASP A 106 -10.83 4.64 21.60
C ASP A 106 -10.95 4.31 20.11
N SER A 107 -9.83 4.20 19.38
CA SER A 107 -9.90 3.88 17.96
C SER A 107 -10.08 2.38 17.72
N ALA A 108 -11.03 2.04 16.85
CA ALA A 108 -11.26 0.67 16.38
C ALA A 108 -10.03 0.06 15.67
N LEU A 109 -9.12 0.88 15.14
CA LEU A 109 -7.90 0.44 14.47
C LEU A 109 -6.66 0.46 15.37
N ARG A 110 -6.85 0.68 16.68
CA ARG A 110 -5.78 0.69 17.65
C ARG A 110 -5.02 -0.64 17.62
N CYS A 111 -3.72 -0.57 17.38
CA CYS A 111 -2.89 -1.77 17.29
C CYS A 111 -1.45 -1.60 17.80
N ILE A 112 -0.95 -0.37 17.93
CA ILE A 112 0.42 -0.08 18.37
C ILE A 112 0.55 1.28 19.06
N GLY A 113 1.58 1.44 19.89
CA GLY A 113 1.96 2.73 20.44
C GLY A 113 2.71 3.63 19.44
N TRP A 114 2.73 4.93 19.71
CA TRP A 114 3.33 5.94 18.83
C TRP A 114 4.82 5.71 18.52
N ARG A 115 5.61 5.31 19.52
CA ARG A 115 7.04 4.99 19.33
C ARG A 115 7.21 3.87 18.29
N GLN A 116 6.41 2.82 18.39
CA GLN A 116 6.46 1.70 17.46
C GLN A 116 5.96 2.08 16.07
N LEU A 117 4.91 2.90 15.98
CA LEU A 117 4.43 3.42 14.70
C LEU A 117 5.54 4.18 13.97
N ARG A 118 6.28 5.07 14.65
CA ARG A 118 7.42 5.78 14.04
C ARG A 118 8.51 4.84 13.53
N ASN A 119 8.85 3.80 14.30
CA ASN A 119 9.85 2.80 13.88
C ASN A 119 9.38 2.05 12.64
N ILE A 120 8.12 1.63 12.61
CA ILE A 120 7.54 0.93 11.46
C ILE A 120 7.48 1.85 10.24
N LEU A 121 7.03 3.11 10.39
CA LEU A 121 6.99 4.10 9.31
C LEU A 121 8.37 4.36 8.69
N ARG A 122 9.44 4.32 9.50
CA ARG A 122 10.81 4.36 9.00
C ARG A 122 11.18 3.09 8.23
N ALA A 123 10.91 1.91 8.81
CA ALA A 123 11.28 0.63 8.23
C ALA A 123 10.57 0.32 6.90
N GLY A 124 9.32 0.75 6.72
CA GLY A 124 8.58 0.52 5.46
C GLY A 124 8.81 1.57 4.38
N ASN A 125 9.58 2.63 4.66
CA ASN A 125 9.86 3.69 3.70
C ASN A 125 10.68 3.13 2.53
N GLY A 126 10.28 3.47 1.30
CA GLY A 126 10.89 2.95 0.07
C GLY A 126 10.30 1.62 -0.40
N ILE A 127 9.63 0.83 0.45
CA ILE A 127 9.02 -0.45 0.09
C ILE A 127 7.51 -0.33 -0.04
N PHE A 128 6.84 0.12 1.03
CA PHE A 128 5.38 0.20 1.12
C PHE A 128 4.85 1.61 0.88
N TRP A 129 5.66 2.61 1.19
CA TRP A 129 5.31 4.02 1.05
C TRP A 129 6.56 4.86 0.83
N GLN A 130 6.35 6.12 0.47
CA GLN A 130 7.29 7.20 0.71
C GLN A 130 6.68 8.11 1.78
N ARG A 131 7.49 8.77 2.60
CA ARG A 131 6.96 9.69 3.61
C ARG A 131 7.81 10.94 3.74
N ASP A 132 7.17 12.01 4.14
CA ASP A 132 7.81 13.23 4.63
C ASP A 132 7.53 13.38 6.15
N GLN A 133 7.51 14.62 6.64
CA GLN A 133 7.20 14.93 8.03
C GLN A 133 5.70 14.89 8.36
N THR A 134 4.82 15.00 7.36
CA THR A 134 3.37 15.24 7.53
C THR A 134 2.50 14.16 6.91
N ARG A 135 2.93 13.55 5.81
CA ARG A 135 2.17 12.66 4.93
C ARG A 135 2.95 11.39 4.62
N VAL A 136 2.18 10.32 4.37
CA VAL A 136 2.66 9.02 3.92
C VAL A 136 2.00 8.72 2.58
N TRP A 137 2.79 8.71 1.50
CA TRP A 137 2.35 8.34 0.16
C TRP A 137 2.44 6.82 -0.03
N LEU A 138 1.29 6.20 -0.20
CA LEU A 138 1.13 4.76 -0.29
C LEU A 138 1.52 4.26 -1.67
N LYS A 139 2.35 3.22 -1.73
CA LYS A 139 2.60 2.50 -2.98
C LYS A 139 1.40 1.61 -3.30
N SER A 140 1.09 1.50 -4.60
CA SER A 140 0.08 0.55 -5.09
C SER A 140 0.53 -0.88 -4.83
N ARG A 141 -0.42 -1.83 -4.79
CA ARG A 141 -0.13 -3.26 -4.59
C ARG A 141 0.93 -3.78 -5.57
N VAL A 142 0.88 -3.34 -6.82
CA VAL A 142 1.84 -3.71 -7.88
C VAL A 142 3.24 -3.15 -7.59
N LYS A 143 3.34 -1.88 -7.18
CA LYS A 143 4.64 -1.27 -6.83
C LYS A 143 5.26 -1.95 -5.59
N VAL A 144 4.45 -2.31 -4.60
CA VAL A 144 4.92 -3.07 -3.43
C VAL A 144 5.38 -4.46 -3.84
N ALA A 145 4.61 -5.17 -4.67
CA ALA A 145 4.99 -6.47 -5.21
C ALA A 145 6.33 -6.40 -5.96
N GLN A 146 6.53 -5.40 -6.81
CA GLN A 146 7.81 -5.18 -7.49
C GLN A 146 8.96 -4.94 -6.51
N CYS A 147 8.77 -4.10 -5.48
CA CYS A 147 9.79 -3.88 -4.45
C CYS A 147 10.12 -5.16 -3.66
N LEU A 148 9.16 -6.07 -3.51
CA LEU A 148 9.34 -7.37 -2.87
C LEU A 148 9.75 -8.47 -3.85
N GLY A 149 10.07 -8.16 -5.12
CA GLY A 149 10.51 -9.15 -6.11
C GLY A 149 9.42 -10.12 -6.59
N VAL A 150 8.14 -9.80 -6.38
CA VAL A 150 7.02 -10.58 -6.92
C VAL A 150 6.78 -10.18 -8.37
N GLN A 151 6.98 -11.13 -9.29
CA GLN A 151 6.85 -10.89 -10.73
C GLN A 151 5.41 -11.03 -11.24
N ARG A 152 4.61 -11.91 -10.63
CA ARG A 152 3.24 -12.21 -11.06
C ARG A 152 2.36 -12.57 -9.86
N PHE A 153 1.10 -12.15 -9.90
CA PHE A 153 0.05 -12.68 -9.03
C PHE A 153 -0.56 -13.91 -9.70
N SER A 154 -0.35 -15.07 -9.11
CA SER A 154 -0.74 -16.37 -9.66
C SER A 154 -2.00 -16.94 -8.99
N LEU A 155 -2.31 -16.46 -7.79
CA LEU A 155 -3.43 -16.91 -6.96
C LEU A 155 -4.49 -15.80 -6.82
N PRO A 156 -5.78 -16.18 -6.67
CA PRO A 156 -6.85 -15.20 -6.47
C PRO A 156 -6.67 -14.44 -5.16
N LEU A 157 -7.28 -13.25 -5.08
CA LEU A 157 -7.32 -12.50 -3.82
C LEU A 157 -8.12 -13.26 -2.77
N VAL A 158 -7.69 -13.15 -1.52
CA VAL A 158 -8.36 -13.73 -0.35
C VAL A 158 -8.75 -12.59 0.59
N ASP A 159 -10.02 -12.57 0.99
CA ASP A 159 -10.53 -11.58 1.94
C ASP A 159 -10.18 -11.98 3.37
N LEU A 160 -9.55 -11.06 4.10
CA LEU A 160 -9.22 -11.24 5.52
C LEU A 160 -9.95 -10.22 6.39
N PRO A 161 -10.50 -10.63 7.54
CA PRO A 161 -11.15 -9.68 8.45
C PRO A 161 -10.13 -8.75 9.10
N ILE A 162 -10.49 -7.48 9.28
CA ILE A 162 -9.63 -6.44 9.86
C ILE A 162 -9.12 -6.81 11.25
N ALA A 163 -9.89 -7.57 12.02
CA ALA A 163 -9.48 -8.05 13.34
C ALA A 163 -8.11 -8.77 13.32
N LYS A 164 -7.73 -9.40 12.21
CA LYS A 164 -6.41 -10.05 12.05
C LYS A 164 -5.24 -9.05 11.93
N PHE A 165 -5.53 -7.79 11.61
CA PHE A 165 -4.54 -6.71 11.44
C PHE A 165 -4.41 -5.85 12.70
N THR A 166 -5.48 -5.72 13.49
CA THR A 166 -5.48 -4.93 14.73
C THR A 166 -4.94 -5.72 15.93
N THR A 167 -5.02 -7.05 15.86
CA THR A 167 -4.42 -7.95 16.86
C THR A 167 -2.89 -8.03 16.75
N GLY A 168 -2.25 -8.82 17.62
CA GLY A 168 -0.79 -8.97 17.67
C GLY A 168 -0.16 -9.39 16.33
N ILE A 169 1.12 -9.06 16.15
CA ILE A 169 1.84 -9.32 14.89
C ILE A 169 1.89 -10.81 14.52
N GLY A 170 1.88 -11.70 15.52
CA GLY A 170 1.80 -13.16 15.32
C GLY A 170 0.50 -13.57 14.61
N ASN A 171 -0.64 -13.02 15.01
CA ASN A 171 -1.93 -13.29 14.37
C ASN A 171 -1.97 -12.78 12.93
N TYR A 172 -1.38 -11.61 12.68
CA TYR A 172 -1.26 -11.10 11.32
C TYR A 172 -0.40 -12.04 10.44
N ARG A 173 0.74 -12.52 10.96
CA ARG A 173 1.58 -13.50 10.24
C ARG A 173 0.84 -14.82 9.99
N ALA A 174 0.11 -15.32 10.99
CA ALA A 174 -0.72 -16.51 10.84
C ALA A 174 -1.79 -16.31 9.76
N ALA A 175 -2.42 -15.13 9.72
CA ALA A 175 -3.38 -14.77 8.68
C ALA A 175 -2.74 -14.75 7.28
N LEU A 176 -1.51 -14.22 7.15
CA LEU A 176 -0.77 -14.27 5.88
C LEU A 176 -0.48 -15.71 5.42
N TYR A 177 -0.09 -16.61 6.34
CA TYR A 177 0.06 -18.03 6.01
C TYR A 177 -1.27 -18.66 5.59
N ALA A 178 -2.35 -18.38 6.33
CA ALA A 178 -3.68 -18.88 5.99
C ALA A 178 -4.14 -18.40 4.60
N THR A 179 -3.87 -17.14 4.24
CA THR A 179 -4.14 -16.61 2.89
C THR A 179 -3.42 -17.37 1.80
N PHE A 180 -2.16 -17.77 2.04
CA PHE A 180 -1.42 -18.58 1.07
C PHE A 180 -2.04 -19.96 0.87
N HIS A 181 -2.41 -20.64 1.95
CA HIS A 181 -3.06 -21.95 1.88
C HIS A 181 -4.43 -21.88 1.22
N ALA A 182 -5.29 -20.93 1.63
CA ALA A 182 -6.60 -20.72 1.03
C ALA A 182 -6.54 -20.42 -0.48
N GLY A 183 -5.53 -19.65 -0.92
CA GLY A 183 -5.32 -19.38 -2.34
C GLY A 183 -4.98 -20.64 -3.16
N ARG A 184 -4.39 -21.66 -2.53
CA ARG A 184 -4.04 -22.95 -3.16
C ARG A 184 -5.17 -23.96 -3.11
N ASP A 185 -5.99 -23.96 -2.08
CA ASP A 185 -7.11 -24.90 -1.93
C ASP A 185 -8.15 -24.75 -3.04
N ASN A 186 -8.18 -23.58 -3.71
CA ASN A 186 -8.98 -23.37 -4.91
C ASN A 186 -8.40 -24.02 -6.19
N ARG A 187 -7.32 -24.79 -6.08
CA ARG A 187 -6.73 -25.63 -7.13
C ARG A 187 -6.44 -27.02 -6.56
N PRO A 188 -7.38 -27.98 -6.63
CA PRO A 188 -7.12 -29.33 -6.15
C PRO A 188 -5.89 -29.91 -6.88
N ILE A 189 -4.93 -30.43 -6.10
CA ILE A 189 -3.74 -31.12 -6.64
C ILE A 189 -4.23 -32.45 -7.21
N ALA A 190 -4.40 -32.52 -8.53
CA ALA A 190 -4.61 -33.79 -9.21
C ALA A 190 -3.35 -34.64 -9.05
N ARG A 191 -3.44 -35.73 -8.30
CA ARG A 191 -2.42 -36.79 -8.36
C ARG A 191 -2.72 -37.64 -9.61
N PRO A 192 -1.77 -37.85 -10.52
CA PRO A 192 -1.93 -38.92 -11.51
C PRO A 192 -2.00 -40.25 -10.75
N THR A 193 -3.07 -41.00 -10.99
CA THR A 193 -3.20 -42.42 -10.59
C THR A 193 -2.53 -43.27 -11.63
#